data_AF-A0A9E5D4Y5-F1
#
_entry.id   AF-A0A9E5D4Y5-F1
#
_cell.length_a   1.000
_cell.length_b   1.000
_cell.length_c   1.000
_cell.angle_alpha   90.00
_cell.angle_beta   90.00
_cell.angle_gamma   90.00
#
_symmetry.space_group_name_H-M   'P 1'
#
loop_
_entity.id
_entity.type
_entity.pdbx_description
1 polymer ?
#
loop_
_entity_poly.entity_id
_entity_poly.type
_entity_poly.pdbx_seq_one_letter_code
_entity_poly.pdbx_strand_id
1 'polypeptide(L)'
;LVSQVVPHEELMDKAMDVARRLASGSQQALRYTKRSLNQWLRQAEHTAFDYSLALEMLGFFGEDVQEGLDSVRERRDPKFPSAQ
;
A
#
# COMPACT_ATOMS: atom_id res chain seq x y z
N LEU A 1 -1.96 4.62 -6.08
CA LEU A 1 -3.09 5.37 -6.68
C LEU A 1 -3.05 6.81 -6.18
N VAL A 2 -3.41 7.77 -7.04
CA VAL A 2 -3.44 9.22 -6.72
C VAL A 2 -4.83 9.76 -7.03
N SER A 3 -5.27 10.80 -6.30
CA SER A 3 -6.61 11.39 -6.45
C SER A 3 -6.73 12.38 -7.62
N GLN A 4 -5.64 13.10 -7.94
CA GLN A 4 -5.58 14.06 -9.05
C GLN A 4 -4.14 14.18 -9.55
N VAL A 5 -3.96 14.40 -10.86
CA VAL A 5 -2.66 14.66 -11.50
C VAL A 5 -2.71 16.05 -12.14
N VAL A 6 -1.67 16.85 -11.93
CA VAL A 6 -1.53 18.23 -12.45
C VAL A 6 -0.09 18.46 -12.93
N PRO A 7 0.16 19.48 -13.78
CA PRO A 7 1.51 19.89 -14.17
C PRO A 7 2.41 20.17 -12.95
N HIS A 8 3.72 19.94 -13.08
CA HIS A 8 4.67 20.07 -11.98
C HIS A 8 4.64 21.47 -11.33
N GLU A 9 4.53 22.50 -12.16
CA GLU A 9 4.53 23.91 -11.74
C GLU A 9 3.30 24.26 -10.88
N GLU A 10 2.16 23.59 -11.10
CA GLU A 10 0.90 23.85 -10.40
C GLU A 10 0.69 22.95 -9.16
N LEU A 11 1.57 21.95 -8.96
CA LEU A 11 1.38 20.91 -7.95
C LEU A 11 1.23 21.49 -6.54
N MET A 12 2.12 22.39 -6.14
CA MET A 12 2.09 22.96 -4.81
C MET A 12 0.91 23.90 -4.60
N ASP A 13 0.57 24.71 -5.59
CA ASP A 13 -0.58 25.59 -5.50
C ASP A 13 -1.89 24.81 -5.35
N LYS A 14 -2.04 23.74 -6.14
CA LYS A 14 -3.24 22.89 -6.05
C LYS A 14 -3.32 22.12 -4.75
N ALA A 15 -2.20 21.58 -4.26
CA ALA A 15 -2.15 20.89 -2.98
C ALA A 15 -2.49 21.83 -1.82
N MET A 16 -1.94 23.05 -1.83
CA MET A 16 -2.19 24.05 -0.79
C MET A 16 -3.62 24.60 -0.84
N ASP A 17 -4.22 24.75 -2.01
CA ASP A 17 -5.63 25.13 -2.14
C ASP A 17 -6.55 24.09 -1.45
N VAL A 18 -6.33 22.80 -1.72
CA VAL A 18 -7.07 21.72 -1.07
C VAL A 18 -6.83 21.73 0.44
N ALA A 19 -5.59 21.88 0.90
CA ALA A 19 -5.26 21.94 2.31
C ALA A 19 -5.94 23.13 3.02
N ARG A 20 -5.95 24.31 2.39
CA ARG A 20 -6.62 25.51 2.92
C ARG A 20 -8.13 25.30 3.03
N ARG A 21 -8.77 24.71 2.01
CA ARG A 21 -10.20 24.37 2.03
C ARG A 21 -10.56 23.42 3.16
N LEU A 22 -9.72 22.41 3.40
CA LEU A 22 -9.89 21.48 4.51
C LEU A 22 -9.64 22.16 5.88
N ALA A 23 -8.66 23.06 5.96
CA ALA A 23 -8.37 23.81 7.18
C ALA A 23 -9.49 24.79 7.55
N SER A 24 -10.14 25.41 6.57
CA SER A 24 -11.28 26.32 6.79
C SER A 24 -12.59 25.61 7.10
N GLY A 25 -12.66 24.29 6.91
CA GLY A 25 -13.87 23.49 7.16
C GLY A 25 -14.06 23.10 8.63
N SER A 26 -15.23 22.53 8.94
CA SER A 26 -15.51 21.97 10.27
C SER A 26 -14.58 20.78 10.57
N GLN A 27 -13.64 21.00 11.48
CA GLN A 27 -12.64 19.99 11.84
C GLN A 27 -13.26 18.72 12.43
N GLN A 28 -14.36 18.85 13.17
CA GLN A 28 -15.04 17.68 13.74
C GLN A 28 -15.67 16.81 12.65
N ALA A 29 -16.42 17.42 11.73
CA ALA A 29 -17.06 16.70 10.64
C ALA A 29 -16.01 16.01 9.75
N LEU A 30 -14.96 16.73 9.36
CA LEU A 30 -13.87 16.17 8.54
C LEU A 30 -13.17 15.00 9.23
N ARG A 31 -12.87 15.12 10.53
CA ARG A 31 -12.26 14.03 11.30
C ARG A 31 -13.17 12.82 11.41
N TYR A 32 -14.46 13.01 11.68
CA TYR A 32 -15.41 11.91 11.80
C TYR A 32 -15.64 11.21 10.47
N THR A 33 -15.80 11.95 9.38
CA THR A 33 -15.91 11.38 8.03
C THR A 33 -14.64 10.61 7.64
N LYS A 34 -13.45 11.17 7.90
CA LYS A 34 -12.19 10.44 7.66
C LYS A 34 -12.16 9.16 8.49
N ARG A 35 -12.56 9.21 9.76
CA ARG A 35 -12.53 8.04 10.65
C ARG A 35 -13.54 6.98 10.22
N SER A 36 -14.76 7.34 9.85
CA SER A 36 -15.76 6.39 9.37
C SER A 36 -15.33 5.73 8.07
N LEU A 37 -14.81 6.49 7.10
CA LEU A 37 -14.34 5.96 5.82
C LEU A 37 -13.08 5.10 5.95
N ASN A 38 -12.20 5.35 6.92
CA ASN A 38 -11.00 4.53 7.14
C ASN A 38 -11.22 3.39 8.15
N GLN A 39 -12.41 3.29 8.75
CA GLN A 39 -12.69 2.27 9.76
C GLN A 39 -12.60 0.85 9.18
N TRP A 40 -12.97 0.66 7.90
CA TRP A 40 -12.84 -0.63 7.24
C TRP A 40 -11.37 -1.04 7.07
N LEU A 41 -10.45 -0.11 6.81
CA LEU A 41 -9.01 -0.39 6.72
C LEU A 41 -8.47 -0.89 8.06
N ARG A 42 -8.89 -0.26 9.17
CA ARG A 42 -8.51 -0.73 10.52
C ARG A 42 -9.01 -2.14 10.81
N GLN A 43 -10.22 -2.48 10.35
CA GLN A 43 -10.76 -3.84 10.51
C GLN A 43 -10.05 -4.84 9.59
N ALA A 44 -9.74 -4.44 8.36
CA ALA A 44 -9.01 -5.25 7.40
C ALA A 44 -7.55 -5.48 7.82
N GLU A 45 -6.89 -4.48 8.41
CA GLU A 45 -5.55 -4.61 9.01
C GLU A 45 -5.50 -5.76 10.02
N HIS A 46 -6.53 -5.95 10.85
CA HIS A 46 -6.51 -7.00 11.87
C HIS A 46 -6.74 -8.43 11.34
N THR A 47 -7.17 -8.60 10.10
CA THR A 47 -7.54 -9.94 9.58
C THR A 47 -6.81 -10.27 8.29
N ALA A 48 -6.88 -9.37 7.32
CA ALA A 48 -6.25 -9.57 6.03
C ALA A 48 -4.71 -9.47 6.12
N PHE A 49 -4.18 -8.54 6.91
CA PHE A 49 -2.73 -8.39 7.04
C PHE A 49 -2.09 -9.56 7.79
N ASP A 50 -2.64 -9.94 8.95
CA ASP A 50 -2.16 -11.10 9.72
C ASP A 50 -2.24 -12.40 8.90
N TYR A 51 -3.30 -12.57 8.10
CA TYR A 51 -3.42 -13.70 7.20
C TYR A 51 -2.39 -13.65 6.05
N SER A 52 -2.18 -12.48 5.44
CA SER A 52 -1.14 -12.32 4.41
C SER A 52 0.25 -12.59 4.97
N LEU A 53 0.54 -12.14 6.20
CA LEU A 53 1.81 -12.40 6.87
C LEU A 53 1.98 -13.89 7.18
N ALA A 54 0.93 -14.56 7.65
CA ALA A 54 0.97 -16.01 7.88
C ALA A 54 1.24 -16.78 6.59
N LEU A 55 0.59 -16.41 5.48
CA LEU A 55 0.84 -17.02 4.16
C LEU A 55 2.24 -16.71 3.65
N GLU A 56 2.74 -15.50 3.85
CA GLU A 56 4.10 -15.11 3.50
C GLU A 56 5.13 -15.91 4.31
N MET A 57 4.92 -16.08 5.62
CA MET A 57 5.78 -16.91 6.48
C MET A 57 5.80 -18.39 6.06
N LEU A 58 4.68 -18.92 5.55
CA LEU A 58 4.65 -20.27 4.97
C LEU A 58 5.49 -20.38 3.70
N GLY A 59 5.47 -19.34 2.85
CA GLY A 59 6.29 -19.29 1.63
C GLY A 59 7.76 -18.95 1.89
N PHE A 60 8.07 -18.26 2.99
CA PHE A 60 9.40 -17.69 3.27
C PHE A 60 10.52 -18.73 3.42
N PHE A 61 10.17 -19.94 3.87
CA PHE A 61 11.10 -21.06 4.00
C PHE A 61 11.03 -22.04 2.82
N GLY A 62 10.28 -21.71 1.77
CA GLY A 62 10.13 -22.55 0.58
C GLY A 62 11.35 -22.47 -0.35
N GLU A 63 11.56 -23.54 -1.11
CA GLU A 63 12.64 -23.64 -2.10
C GLU A 63 12.56 -22.56 -3.19
N ASP A 64 11.35 -22.06 -3.48
CA ASP A 64 11.10 -20.94 -4.40
C ASP A 64 11.75 -19.63 -3.98
N VAL A 65 11.87 -19.36 -2.67
CA VAL A 65 12.48 -18.12 -2.17
C VAL A 65 13.99 -18.16 -2.37
N GLN A 66 14.60 -19.31 -2.13
CA GLN A 66 16.03 -19.50 -2.33
C GLN A 66 16.39 -19.39 -3.82
N GLU A 67 15.60 -20.04 -4.68
CA GLU A 67 15.72 -19.92 -6.13
C GLU A 67 15.46 -18.48 -6.62
N GLY A 68 14.51 -17.77 -6.02
CA GLY A 68 14.24 -16.36 -6.30
C GLY A 68 15.46 -15.47 -5.97
N LEU A 69 16.07 -15.67 -4.80
CA LEU A 69 17.29 -14.95 -4.38
C LEU A 69 18.48 -15.25 -5.30
N ASP A 70 18.66 -16.52 -5.67
CA ASP A 70 19.76 -16.94 -6.53
C ASP A 70 19.57 -16.44 -7.97
N SER A 71 18.34 -16.42 -8.49
CA SER A 71 18.04 -15.84 -9.81
C SER A 71 18.38 -14.34 -9.91
N VAL A 72 18.12 -13.58 -8.83
CA VAL A 72 18.42 -12.15 -8.76
C VAL A 72 19.93 -11.91 -8.66
N ARG A 73 20.65 -12.75 -7.90
CA ARG A 73 22.12 -12.68 -7.79
C ARG A 73 22.80 -13.04 -9.10
N GLU A 74 22.31 -14.07 -9.77
CA GLU A 74 22.89 -14.61 -11.01
C GLU A 74 22.35 -13.93 -12.28
N ARG A 75 21.37 -13.02 -12.15
CA ARG A 75 20.68 -12.31 -13.26
C ARG A 75 20.15 -13.26 -14.33
N ARG A 76 19.57 -14.36 -13.89
CA ARG A 76 18.91 -15.35 -14.76
C ARG A 76 17.42 -15.35 -14.50
N ASP A 77 16.67 -15.93 -15.42
CA ASP A 77 15.26 -16.16 -15.18
C ASP A 77 15.08 -17.19 -14.04
N PRO A 78 14.18 -16.93 -13.07
CA PRO A 78 13.92 -17.85 -11.96
C PRO A 78 13.20 -19.11 -12.45
N LYS A 79 13.58 -20.26 -11.91
CA LYS A 79 12.92 -21.55 -12.17
C LYS A 79 12.31 -22.09 -10.88
N PHE A 80 11.14 -21.57 -10.53
CA PHE A 80 10.47 -21.93 -9.30
C PHE A 80 10.11 -23.44 -9.27
N PRO A 81 10.62 -24.24 -8.32
CA PRO A 81 10.27 -25.64 -8.18
C PRO A 81 8.77 -25.91 -7.94
N SER A 82 8.00 -24.92 -7.47
CA SER A 82 6.53 -25.02 -7.38
C SER A 82 5.79 -24.89 -8.71
N ALA A 83 6.44 -24.35 -9.75
CA ALA A 83 5.88 -24.22 -11.09
C ALA A 83 6.15 -25.50 -11.90
N GLN A 84 5.29 -26.51 -11.73
CA GLN A 84 5.19 -27.65 -12.64
C GLN A 84 4.27 -27.34 -13.82
#